data_AF-A0A285RQC5-F1
#
_entry.id   AF-A0A285RQC5-F1
#
_cell.length_a   1.000
_cell.length_b   1.000
_cell.length_c   1.000
_cell.angle_alpha   90.00
_cell.angle_beta   90.00
_cell.angle_gamma   90.00
#
_symmetry.space_group_name_H-M   'P 1'
#
loop_
_entity.id
_entity.type
_entity.pdbx_description
1 polymer ?
#
loop_
_entity_poly.entity_id
_entity_poly.type
_entity_poly.pdbx_seq_one_letter_code
_entity_poly.pdbx_strand_id
1 'polypeptide(L)'
;MKLVFLSHVSDCAGGAQRCLLDLLRGLKHIHPDWQLYMVLPGPGDLLDACSPYIDGYRFLQMEWWLVGKDMDIGTRENFLYS
;
A
#
# COMPACT_ATOMS: atom_id res chain seq x y z
N MET A 1 -12.46 -11.47 -10.34
CA MET A 1 -12.88 -10.13 -9.82
C MET A 1 -11.65 -9.25 -9.67
N LYS A 2 -11.78 -7.90 -9.60
CA LYS A 2 -10.65 -7.00 -9.30
C LYS A 2 -10.90 -6.25 -8.00
N LEU A 3 -9.94 -6.27 -7.09
CA LEU A 3 -9.98 -5.57 -5.80
C LEU A 3 -8.78 -4.62 -5.69
N VAL A 4 -9.02 -3.44 -5.11
CA VAL A 4 -7.98 -2.43 -4.88
C VAL A 4 -7.98 -2.08 -3.40
N PHE A 5 -6.82 -2.22 -2.77
CA PHE A 5 -6.57 -1.84 -1.38
C PHE A 5 -5.83 -0.51 -1.34
N LEU A 6 -6.26 0.39 -0.45
CA LEU A 6 -5.58 1.65 -0.19
C LEU A 6 -5.00 1.60 1.21
N SER A 7 -3.69 1.82 1.32
CA SER A 7 -3.02 2.07 2.59
C SER A 7 -2.46 3.49 2.59
N HIS A 8 -2.62 4.19 3.71
CA HIS A 8 -2.08 5.54 3.93
C HIS A 8 -0.68 5.51 4.57
N VAL A 9 -0.15 4.31 4.82
CA VAL A 9 1.17 4.06 5.39
C VAL A 9 1.89 2.98 4.57
N SER A 10 3.21 3.16 4.43
CA SER A 10 4.09 2.25 3.70
C SER A 10 4.95 1.37 4.62
N ASP A 11 4.93 1.63 5.93
CA ASP A 11 5.65 0.84 6.92
C ASP A 11 4.86 -0.42 7.33
N CYS A 12 5.57 -1.49 7.69
CA CYS A 12 4.96 -2.76 8.09
C CYS A 12 5.07 -3.00 9.61
N ALA A 13 4.80 -1.97 10.42
CA ALA A 13 5.02 -2.03 11.88
C ALA A 13 3.74 -2.11 12.72
N GLY A 14 2.55 -1.97 12.13
CA GLY A 14 1.27 -1.93 12.85
C GLY A 14 0.36 -3.15 12.70
N GLY A 15 -0.61 -3.26 13.61
CA GLY A 15 -1.60 -4.35 13.59
C GLY A 15 -2.53 -4.32 12.37
N ALA A 16 -2.81 -3.13 11.83
CA ALA A 16 -3.62 -2.97 10.62
C ALA A 16 -2.93 -3.58 9.39
N GLN A 17 -1.61 -3.41 9.28
CA GLN A 17 -0.80 -4.00 8.21
C GLN A 17 -0.78 -5.53 8.30
N ARG A 18 -0.68 -6.09 9.51
CA ARG A 18 -0.77 -7.54 9.72
C ARG A 18 -2.13 -8.09 9.28
N CYS A 19 -3.21 -7.40 9.67
CA CYS A 19 -4.57 -7.75 9.26
C CYS A 19 -4.74 -7.71 7.73
N LEU A 20 -4.20 -6.68 7.08
CA LEU A 20 -4.22 -6.55 5.63
C LEU A 20 -3.46 -7.70 4.94
N LEU A 21 -2.30 -8.08 5.46
CA LEU A 21 -1.52 -9.19 4.95
C LEU A 21 -2.28 -10.52 5.07
N ASP A 22 -2.86 -10.80 6.23
CA ASP A 22 -3.65 -12.01 6.47
C ASP A 22 -4.88 -12.06 5.56
N LEU A 23 -5.53 -10.92 5.33
CA LEU A 23 -6.64 -10.79 4.39
C LEU A 23 -6.22 -11.11 2.95
N LEU A 24 -5.14 -10.49 2.46
CA LEU A 24 -4.63 -10.73 1.11
C LEU A 24 -4.26 -12.20 0.91
N ARG A 25 -3.60 -12.80 1.90
CA ARG A 25 -3.26 -14.22 1.91
C ARG A 25 -4.51 -15.10 1.84
N GLY A 26 -5.51 -14.80 2.67
CA GLY A 26 -6.78 -15.54 2.67
C GLY A 26 -7.52 -15.44 1.34
N LEU A 27 -7.60 -14.23 0.77
CA LEU A 27 -8.24 -14.00 -0.52
C LEU A 27 -7.54 -14.73 -1.65
N LYS A 28 -6.21 -14.68 -1.75
CA LYS A 28 -5.49 -15.39 -2.81
C LYS A 28 -5.59 -16.91 -2.68
N HIS A 29 -5.75 -17.42 -1.45
CA HIS A 29 -5.96 -18.85 -1.21
C HIS A 29 -7.36 -19.33 -1.61
N ILE A 30 -8.42 -18.57 -1.27
CA ILE A 30 -9.81 -18.95 -1.53
C ILE A 30 -10.22 -18.63 -2.98
N HIS A 31 -9.71 -17.52 -3.52
CA HIS A 31 -10.04 -17.00 -4.85
C HIS A 31 -8.76 -16.65 -5.63
N PRO A 32 -8.02 -17.66 -6.13
CA PRO A 32 -6.73 -17.44 -6.81
C PRO A 32 -6.84 -16.66 -8.12
N ASP A 33 -8.01 -16.69 -8.76
CA ASP A 33 -8.34 -15.99 -10.00
C ASP A 33 -8.65 -14.49 -9.79
N TRP A 34 -8.79 -14.04 -8.54
CA TRP A 34 -9.02 -12.63 -8.24
C TRP A 34 -7.72 -11.85 -8.39
N GLN A 35 -7.84 -10.68 -9.02
CA GLN A 35 -6.75 -9.74 -9.22
C GLN A 35 -6.75 -8.74 -8.07
N LEU A 36 -5.70 -8.75 -7.26
CA LEU A 36 -5.55 -7.92 -6.08
C LEU A 36 -4.52 -6.82 -6.36
N TYR A 37 -4.90 -5.57 -6.15
CA TYR A 37 -4.02 -4.42 -6.38
C TYR A 37 -3.87 -3.57 -5.12
N MET A 38 -2.73 -2.89 -5.00
CA MET A 38 -2.45 -2.03 -3.85
C MET A 38 -2.07 -0.61 -4.26
N VAL A 39 -2.58 0.37 -3.53
CA VAL A 39 -2.17 1.77 -3.62
C VAL A 39 -1.51 2.19 -2.31
N LEU A 40 -0.30 2.72 -2.41
CA LEU A 40 0.56 3.09 -1.28
C LEU A 40 1.05 4.55 -1.44
N PRO A 41 1.37 5.25 -0.34
CA PRO A 41 1.89 6.62 -0.43
C PRO A 41 3.34 6.67 -0.93
N GLY A 42 4.08 5.57 -0.81
CA GLY A 42 5.46 5.44 -1.28
C GLY A 42 6.03 4.04 -1.07
N PRO A 43 7.30 3.80 -1.42
CA PRO A 43 7.97 2.52 -1.17
C PRO A 43 8.11 2.25 0.34
N GLY A 44 8.14 0.97 0.73
CA GLY A 44 8.34 0.53 2.11
C GLY A 44 8.01 -0.94 2.32
N ASP A 45 8.35 -1.47 3.50
CA ASP A 45 8.31 -2.90 3.84
C ASP A 45 6.94 -3.55 3.68
N LEU A 46 5.85 -2.77 3.72
CA LEU A 46 4.50 -3.28 3.51
C LEU A 46 4.33 -3.84 2.08
N LEU A 47 4.93 -3.18 1.09
CA LEU A 47 4.86 -3.66 -0.29
C LEU A 47 5.57 -5.01 -0.43
N ASP A 48 6.75 -5.15 0.19
CA ASP A 48 7.54 -6.38 0.12
C ASP A 48 6.78 -7.55 0.76
N ALA A 49 6.12 -7.29 1.90
CA ALA A 49 5.28 -8.29 2.57
C ALA A 49 4.07 -8.69 1.72
N CYS A 50 3.42 -7.74 1.04
CA CYS A 50 2.22 -7.99 0.25
C CYS A 50 2.49 -8.50 -1.18
N SER A 51 3.70 -8.27 -1.72
CA SER A 51 4.09 -8.59 -3.09
C SER A 51 3.72 -10.00 -3.56
N PRO A 52 3.88 -11.07 -2.74
CA PRO A 52 3.52 -12.42 -3.16
C PRO A 52 2.02 -12.64 -3.39
N TYR A 53 1.17 -11.75 -2.89
CA TYR A 53 -0.29 -11.93 -2.87
C TYR A 53 -1.02 -10.95 -3.80
N ILE A 54 -0.33 -9.96 -4.35
CA ILE A 54 -0.91 -8.92 -5.20
C ILE A 54 -0.44 -9.07 -6.66
N ASP A 55 -1.32 -8.72 -7.58
CA ASP A 55 -1.10 -8.76 -9.03
C ASP A 55 -0.55 -7.42 -9.56
N GLY A 56 -0.49 -6.39 -8.71
CA GLY A 56 0.17 -5.13 -9.02
C GLY A 56 0.00 -4.08 -7.93
N TYR A 57 0.76 -2.99 -8.05
CA TYR A 57 0.67 -1.85 -7.14
C TYR A 57 0.88 -0.52 -7.86
N ARG A 58 0.50 0.57 -7.20
CA ARG A 58 0.77 1.94 -7.63
C ARG A 58 1.12 2.80 -6.42
N PHE A 59 2.15 3.62 -6.55
CA PHE A 59 2.37 4.71 -5.61
C PHE A 59 1.51 5.90 -6.01
N LEU A 60 0.71 6.37 -5.07
CA LEU A 60 -0.08 7.58 -5.21
C LEU A 60 0.32 8.49 -4.06
N GLN A 61 1.02 9.57 -4.38
CA GLN A 61 1.30 10.61 -3.40
C GLN A 61 -0.05 11.28 -3.07
N MET A 62 -0.63 10.89 -1.94
CA MET A 62 -1.91 11.44 -1.48
C MET A 62 -1.64 12.76 -0.76
N GLU A 63 -2.42 13.78 -1.10
CA GLU A 63 -2.32 15.10 -0.47
C GLU A 63 -2.58 14.99 1.05
N TRP A 64 -1.83 15.79 1.81
CA TRP A 64 -1.85 15.86 3.28
C TRP A 64 -3.23 16.12 3.88
N TRP A 65 -4.20 16.64 3.11
CA TRP A 65 -5.57 16.88 3.59
C TRP A 65 -6.46 15.63 3.60
N LEU A 66 -6.05 14.52 2.97
CA LEU A 66 -6.74 13.23 3.08
C LEU A 66 -6.24 12.37 4.26
N VAL A 67 -5.09 12.74 4.83
CA VAL A 67 -4.42 12.05 5.94
C VAL A 67 -4.44 13.01 7.13
N GLY A 68 -5.37 12.81 8.06
CA GLY A 68 -5.66 13.77 9.14
C GLY A 68 -4.41 14.38 9.80
N LYS A 69 -4.22 15.68 9.57
CA LYS A 69 -3.47 16.76 10.25
C LYS A 69 -2.17 16.54 11.04
N ASP A 70 -1.67 15.33 11.27
CA ASP A 70 -0.53 15.11 12.19
C ASP A 70 0.69 14.42 11.56
N MET A 71 0.89 14.54 10.24
CA MET A 71 2.17 14.20 9.63
C MET A 71 2.77 15.38 8.89
N ASP A 72 3.68 16.10 9.57
CA ASP A 72 4.67 16.97 8.97
C ASP A 72 5.58 16.13 8.06
N ILE A 73 5.13 15.87 6.83
CA ILE A 73 5.99 15.30 5.79
C ILE A 73 6.78 16.48 5.23
N GLY A 74 8.04 16.56 5.69
CA GLY A 74 9.02 17.54 5.26
C GLY A 74 9.00 17.73 3.75
N THR A 75 8.64 18.94 3.33
CA THR A 75 8.82 19.42 1.96
C THR A 75 10.33 19.45 1.69
N ARG A 76 10.85 18.52 0.88
CA ARG A 76 12.18 18.55 0.21
C ARG A 76 12.33 17.20 -0.53
N GLU A 77 12.72 17.06 -1.79
CA GLU A 77 13.21 17.96 -2.84
C GLU A 77 13.18 17.17 -4.17
N ASN A 78 12.85 17.86 -5.26
CA ASN A 78 13.28 17.67 -6.65
C ASN A 78 12.95 16.37 -7.42
N PHE A 79 11.97 16.49 -8.32
CA PHE A 79 11.95 15.77 -9.59
C PHE A 79 13.26 16.01 -10.35
N LEU A 80 14.08 14.96 -10.49
CA LEU A 80 15.10 14.87 -11.53
C LEU A 80 14.77 13.66 -12.39
N TYR A 81 14.35 13.94 -13.63
CA TYR A 81 14.36 12.96 -14.70
C TYR A 81 15.80 12.85 -15.23
N SER A 82 16.35 11.64 -15.19
CA SER A 82 17.42 11.18 -16.09
C SER A 82 17.31 9.68 -16.26
#